data_AF-A0A9E4BCN2-F1
#
_entry.id   AF-A0A9E4BCN2-F1
#
_cell.length_a   1.000
_cell.length_b   1.000
_cell.length_c   1.000
_cell.angle_alpha   90.00
_cell.angle_beta   90.00
_cell.angle_gamma   90.00
#
_symmetry.space_group_name_H-M   'P 1'
#
loop_
_entity.id
_entity.type
_entity.pdbx_description
1 polymer ?
#
loop_
_entity_poly.entity_id
_entity_poly.type
_entity_poly.pdbx_seq_one_letter_code
_entity_poly.pdbx_strand_id
1 'polypeptide(L)'
;ARFFRTGVYRRGTVHHTISPSMDIQVASNLERYLWLRFDRDPERVKGFMAEFAATGEASVGDGGPVDARIDAIAVDMDETQATMRDVYTRLGYVLDPHSAVGVAGAR
;
A
#
# COMPACT_ATOMS: atom_id res chain seq x y z
N ALA A 1 -3.27 0.49 0.23
CA ALA A 1 -4.64 0.82 0.67
C ALA A 1 -5.33 -0.26 1.52
N ARG A 2 -5.62 -1.47 0.99
CA ARG A 2 -6.54 -2.43 1.63
C ARG A 2 -6.18 -2.78 3.09
N PHE A 3 -4.93 -3.21 3.32
CA PHE A 3 -4.45 -3.56 4.66
C PHE A 3 -4.72 -2.46 5.68
N PHE A 4 -4.31 -1.21 5.41
CA PHE A 4 -4.51 -0.11 6.36
C PHE A 4 -5.99 0.24 6.61
N ARG A 5 -6.90 -0.09 5.68
CA ARG A 5 -8.34 0.13 5.86
C ARG A 5 -9.06 -0.98 6.62
N THR A 6 -8.63 -2.24 6.47
CA THR A 6 -9.39 -3.40 6.96
C THR A 6 -8.62 -4.28 7.95
N GLY A 7 -7.32 -4.07 8.12
CA GLY A 7 -6.45 -4.97 8.89
C GLY A 7 -6.09 -6.27 8.19
N VAL A 8 -6.64 -6.54 7.00
CA VAL A 8 -6.42 -7.79 6.27
C VAL A 8 -5.30 -7.63 5.25
N TYR A 9 -4.24 -8.42 5.40
CA TYR A 9 -3.15 -8.53 4.45
C TYR A 9 -3.28 -9.82 3.66
N ARG A 10 -3.43 -9.74 2.34
CA ARG A 10 -3.70 -10.88 1.47
C ARG A 10 -2.91 -10.77 0.17
N ARG A 11 -2.40 -11.88 -0.34
CA ARG A 11 -1.84 -11.98 -1.70
C ARG A 11 -2.97 -11.75 -2.71
N GLY A 12 -2.75 -10.81 -3.62
CA GLY A 12 -3.63 -10.57 -4.76
C GLY A 12 -2.99 -11.02 -6.06
N THR A 13 -3.63 -10.69 -7.18
CA THR A 13 -3.03 -10.81 -8.51
C THR A 13 -2.09 -9.62 -8.74
N VAL A 14 -0.92 -9.84 -9.37
CA VAL A 14 -0.11 -8.72 -9.88
C VAL A 14 -0.82 -8.16 -11.09
N HIS A 15 -1.06 -6.85 -11.08
CA HIS A 15 -1.51 -6.11 -12.24
C HIS A 15 -0.36 -5.24 -12.71
N HIS A 16 -0.01 -5.37 -14.00
CA HIS A 16 1.00 -4.50 -14.59
C HIS A 16 0.43 -3.10 -14.74
N THR A 17 1.13 -2.11 -14.17
CA THR A 17 0.78 -0.69 -14.26
C THR A 17 1.89 0.09 -14.96
N ILE A 18 1.66 1.39 -15.14
CA ILE A 18 2.68 2.32 -15.64
C ILE A 18 3.68 2.75 -14.56
N SER A 19 3.51 2.30 -13.31
CA SER A 19 4.42 2.51 -12.19
C SER A 19 4.99 1.16 -11.70
N PRO A 20 5.77 0.44 -12.55
CA PRO A 20 6.08 -0.98 -12.35
C PRO A 20 6.89 -1.27 -11.08
N SER A 21 7.61 -0.28 -10.53
CA SER A 21 8.34 -0.44 -9.26
C SER A 21 7.42 -0.57 -8.04
N MET A 22 6.13 -0.22 -8.18
CA MET A 22 5.11 -0.34 -7.15
C MET A 22 4.17 -1.55 -7.35
N ASP A 23 4.36 -2.34 -8.42
CA ASP A 23 3.55 -3.53 -8.74
C ASP A 23 3.97 -4.73 -7.88
N ILE A 24 3.81 -4.62 -6.56
CA ILE A 24 4.24 -5.63 -5.59
C ILE A 24 3.05 -6.43 -5.02
N GLN A 25 3.24 -7.73 -4.81
CA GLN A 25 2.29 -8.53 -4.00
C GLN A 25 2.59 -8.45 -2.50
N VAL A 26 3.87 -8.36 -2.16
CA VAL A 26 4.33 -8.40 -0.77
C VAL A 26 5.21 -7.20 -0.50
N ALA A 27 4.76 -6.33 0.39
CA ALA A 27 5.56 -5.22 0.89
C ALA A 27 6.58 -5.76 1.90
N SER A 28 7.85 -5.87 1.47
CA SER A 28 8.94 -6.43 2.27
C SER A 28 9.15 -5.71 3.61
N ASN A 29 8.85 -4.41 3.67
CA ASN A 29 8.94 -3.61 4.89
C ASN A 29 7.69 -3.67 5.79
N LEU A 30 6.62 -4.36 5.39
CA LEU A 30 5.41 -4.48 6.22
C LEU A 30 5.72 -5.18 7.56
N GLU A 31 6.63 -6.15 7.56
CA GLU A 31 7.05 -6.85 8.79
C GLU A 31 7.62 -5.88 9.84
N ARG A 32 8.40 -4.88 9.42
CA ARG A 32 8.93 -3.84 10.33
C ARG A 32 7.82 -2.98 10.91
N TYR A 33 6.80 -2.66 10.11
CA TYR A 33 5.62 -1.95 10.59
C TYR A 33 4.83 -2.79 11.60
N LEU A 34 4.61 -4.08 11.31
CA LEU A 34 3.92 -5.00 12.22
C LEU A 34 4.63 -5.12 13.56
N TRP A 35 5.97 -5.15 13.58
CA TRP A 35 6.74 -5.12 14.82
C TRP A 35 6.46 -3.87 15.65
N LEU A 36 6.45 -2.69 15.04
CA LEU A 36 6.09 -1.46 15.75
C LEU A 36 4.63 -1.47 16.22
N ARG A 37 3.72 -2.01 15.42
CA ARG A 37 2.29 -2.12 15.74
C ARG A 37 2.00 -3.08 16.89
N PHE A 38 2.69 -4.21 16.95
CA PHE A 38 2.50 -5.20 17.99
C PHE A 38 3.31 -4.90 19.25
N ASP A 39 3.57 -3.62 19.53
CA ASP A 39 4.35 -3.18 20.69
C ASP A 39 5.71 -3.87 20.81
N ARG A 40 6.33 -4.15 19.65
CA ARG A 40 7.62 -4.82 19.51
C ARG A 40 7.63 -6.30 19.94
N ASP A 41 6.46 -6.94 19.99
CA ASP A 41 6.30 -8.36 20.29
C ASP A 41 6.70 -9.24 19.08
N PRO A 42 7.83 -10.00 19.17
CA PRO A 42 8.30 -10.83 18.07
C PRO A 42 7.42 -12.08 17.84
N GLU A 43 6.75 -12.61 18.87
CA GLU A 43 5.93 -13.82 18.74
C GLU A 43 4.63 -13.50 17.98
N ARG A 44 4.06 -12.31 18.19
CA ARG A 44 2.91 -11.84 17.39
C ARG A 44 3.28 -11.62 15.92
N VAL A 45 4.44 -11.03 15.64
CA VAL A 45 4.92 -10.87 14.26
C VAL A 45 5.12 -12.24 13.61
N LYS A 46 5.79 -13.16 14.31
CA LYS A 46 6.03 -14.53 13.83
C LYS A 46 4.73 -15.27 13.55
N GLY A 47 3.74 -15.16 14.45
CA GLY A 47 2.41 -15.75 14.27
C GLY A 47 1.71 -15.21 13.01
N PHE A 48 1.67 -13.89 12.84
CA PHE A 48 1.08 -13.25 11.67
C PHE A 48 1.78 -13.69 10.36
N MET A 49 3.11 -13.70 10.35
CA MET A 49 3.89 -14.09 9.16
C MET A 49 3.73 -15.58 8.84
N ALA A 50 3.59 -16.44 9.86
CA ALA A 50 3.32 -17.87 9.68
C ALA A 50 1.92 -18.11 9.10
N GLU A 51 0.90 -17.40 9.58
CA GLU A 51 -0.45 -17.45 9.02
C GLU A 51 -0.45 -17.03 7.56
N PHE A 52 0.14 -15.87 7.25
CA PHE A 52 0.24 -15.36 5.89
C PHE A 52 1.02 -16.30 4.95
N ALA A 53 2.08 -16.94 5.43
CA ALA A 53 2.84 -17.90 4.65
C ALA A 53 2.02 -19.16 4.33
N ALA A 54 1.20 -19.62 5.27
CA ALA A 54 0.38 -20.83 5.12
C ALA A 54 -0.85 -20.62 4.22
N THR A 55 -1.55 -19.48 4.38
CA THR A 55 -2.86 -19.27 3.75
C THR A 55 -2.83 -18.24 2.61
N GLY A 56 -1.77 -17.42 2.53
CA GLY A 56 -1.74 -16.24 1.68
C GLY A 56 -2.50 -15.04 2.25
N GLU A 57 -2.99 -15.12 3.48
CA GLU A 57 -3.78 -14.09 4.17
C GLU A 57 -3.50 -14.06 5.68
N ALA A 58 -3.47 -12.87 6.28
CA ALA A 58 -3.44 -12.72 7.73
C ALA A 58 -4.12 -11.41 8.15
N SER A 59 -4.63 -11.34 9.37
CA SER A 59 -5.32 -10.15 9.89
C SER A 59 -4.70 -9.64 11.19
N VAL A 60 -4.70 -8.31 11.38
CA VAL A 60 -4.29 -7.65 12.63
C VAL A 60 -5.46 -7.20 13.51
N GLY A 61 -6.69 -7.65 13.23
CA GLY A 61 -7.88 -7.34 14.03
C GLY A 61 -9.20 -7.54 13.28
N ASP A 62 -10.23 -6.83 13.74
CA ASP A 62 -11.64 -7.18 13.51
C ASP A 62 -12.26 -6.50 12.26
N GLY A 63 -11.46 -5.88 11.39
CA GLY A 63 -11.95 -5.28 10.14
C GLY A 63 -11.93 -3.75 10.05
N GLY A 64 -11.22 -3.04 10.93
CA GLY A 64 -11.15 -1.57 10.98
C GLY A 64 -9.82 -0.95 10.50
N PRO A 65 -9.73 0.39 10.51
CA PRO A 65 -8.50 1.11 10.23
C PRO A 65 -7.38 0.65 11.15
N VAL A 66 -6.22 0.36 10.56
CA VAL A 66 -5.11 -0.24 11.30
C VAL A 66 -4.39 0.80 12.15
N ASP A 67 -4.17 2.01 11.64
CA ASP A 67 -3.41 3.05 12.31
C ASP A 67 -4.03 4.42 12.00
N ALA A 68 -4.44 5.14 13.03
CA ALA A 68 -5.05 6.46 12.88
C ALA A 68 -4.09 7.51 12.28
N ARG A 69 -2.78 7.22 12.21
CA ARG A 69 -1.76 8.12 11.64
C ARG A 69 -1.47 7.84 10.18
N ILE A 70 -1.98 6.75 9.61
CA ILE A 70 -1.69 6.34 8.24
C ILE A 70 -2.98 6.36 7.44
N ASP A 71 -3.03 7.22 6.43
CA ASP A 71 -3.99 7.11 5.35
C ASP A 71 -3.36 6.33 4.17
N ALA A 72 -4.19 5.61 3.43
CA ALA A 72 -3.73 4.75 2.35
C ALA A 72 -4.74 4.70 1.21
N ILE A 73 -4.40 5.38 0.12
CA ILE A 73 -5.16 5.41 -1.12
C ILE A 73 -4.62 4.42 -2.15
N ALA A 74 -5.46 4.08 -3.14
CA ALA A 74 -5.06 3.40 -4.36
C ALA A 74 -5.43 4.32 -5.52
N VAL A 75 -4.50 4.51 -6.45
CA VAL A 75 -4.65 5.36 -7.62
C VAL A 75 -4.52 4.46 -8.84
N ASP A 76 -5.48 4.54 -9.76
CA ASP A 76 -5.45 3.74 -10.99
C ASP A 76 -4.62 4.41 -12.11
N MET A 77 -4.51 3.74 -13.26
CA MET A 77 -3.73 4.24 -14.39
C MET A 77 -4.33 5.49 -15.02
N ASP A 78 -5.66 5.60 -15.06
CA ASP A 78 -6.35 6.73 -15.67
C ASP A 78 -6.17 7.97 -14.79
N GLU A 79 -6.31 7.82 -13.46
CA GLU A 79 -6.03 8.86 -12.47
C GLU A 79 -4.55 9.30 -12.50
N THR A 80 -3.63 8.34 -12.66
CA THR A 80 -2.20 8.62 -12.77
C THR A 80 -1.89 9.46 -14.01
N GLN A 81 -2.41 9.05 -15.18
CA GLN A 81 -2.22 9.79 -16.43
C GLN A 81 -2.90 11.16 -16.41
N ALA A 82 -4.10 11.24 -15.83
CA ALA A 82 -4.81 12.51 -15.64
C ALA A 82 -4.01 13.48 -14.77
N THR A 83 -3.39 12.97 -13.69
CA THR A 83 -2.54 13.76 -12.80
C THR A 83 -1.28 14.26 -13.49
N MET A 84 -0.61 13.41 -14.28
CA MET A 84 0.55 13.83 -15.09
C MET A 84 0.17 14.96 -16.05
N ARG A 85 -0.98 14.83 -16.74
CA ARG A 85 -1.48 15.84 -17.68
C ARG A 85 -1.84 17.15 -16.96
N ASP A 86 -2.59 17.09 -15.86
CA ASP A 86 -2.98 18.26 -15.08
C ASP A 86 -1.76 19.07 -14.60
N VAL A 87 -0.78 18.38 -14.02
CA VAL A 87 0.44 19.03 -13.50
C VAL A 87 1.24 19.67 -14.63
N TYR A 88 1.39 18.99 -15.78
CA TYR A 88 2.06 19.57 -16.93
C TYR A 88 1.31 20.79 -17.48
N THR A 89 -0.02 20.70 -17.66
CA THR A 89 -0.82 21.81 -18.19
C THR A 89 -0.79 23.04 -17.29
N ARG A 90 -0.80 22.85 -15.96
CA ARG A 90 -0.85 23.96 -15.00
C ARG A 90 0.51 24.56 -14.70
N LEU A 91 1.56 23.73 -14.62
CA LEU A 91 2.85 24.11 -14.07
C LEU A 91 4.01 23.97 -15.06
N GLY A 92 3.78 23.35 -16.23
CA GLY A 92 4.84 23.02 -17.19
C GLY A 92 5.81 21.93 -16.70
N TYR A 93 5.51 21.26 -15.57
CA TYR A 93 6.36 20.25 -14.96
C TYR A 93 5.95 18.84 -15.38
N VAL A 94 6.92 18.00 -15.73
CA VAL A 94 6.67 16.60 -16.14
C VAL A 94 6.95 15.68 -14.96
N LEU A 95 5.91 15.02 -14.46
CA LEU A 95 6.02 13.96 -13.46
C LEU A 95 6.32 12.62 -14.13
N ASP A 96 7.14 11.79 -13.47
CA ASP A 96 7.14 10.35 -13.72
C ASP A 96 5.86 9.72 -13.12
N PRO A 97 5.43 8.52 -13.59
CA PRO A 97 4.19 7.90 -13.13
C PRO A 97 4.15 7.58 -11.63
N HIS A 98 5.28 7.24 -10.99
CA HIS A 98 5.32 6.98 -9.55
C HIS A 98 5.07 8.26 -8.75
N SER A 99 5.71 9.36 -9.16
CA SER A 99 5.47 10.68 -8.57
C SER A 99 4.03 11.14 -8.79
N ALA A 100 3.44 10.84 -9.95
CA ALA A 100 2.04 11.16 -10.24
C ALA A 100 1.06 10.40 -9.33
N VAL A 101 1.30 9.12 -9.03
CA VAL A 101 0.54 8.37 -8.01
C VAL A 101 0.62 9.07 -6.66
N GLY A 102 1.81 9.52 -6.25
CA GLY A 102 2.01 10.25 -5.01
C GLY A 102 1.27 11.59 -4.95
N VAL A 103 1.32 12.37 -6.05
CA VAL A 103 0.61 13.66 -6.16
C VAL A 103 -0.90 13.46 -6.16
N ALA A 104 -1.41 12.47 -6.89
CA ALA A 104 -2.82 12.12 -6.91
C ALA A 104 -3.31 11.73 -5.51
N GLY A 105 -2.55 10.90 -4.82
CA GLY A 105 -2.91 10.42 -3.48
C GLY A 105 -2.80 11.47 -2.36
N ALA A 106 -2.15 12.60 -2.61
CA ALA A 106 -2.00 13.70 -1.65
C ALA A 106 -3.06 14.80 -1.81
N ARG A 107 -3.88 14.74 -2.88
CA ARG A 107 -4.95 15.70 -3.17
C ARG A 107 -6.29 15.20 -2.64
#